data_AF-A0A382F1H5-F1
#
_entry.id   AF-A0A382F1H5-F1
#
_cell.length_a   1.000
_cell.length_b   1.000
_cell.length_c   1.000
_cell.angle_alpha   90.00
_cell.angle_beta   90.00
_cell.angle_gamma   90.00
#
_symmetry.space_group_name_H-M   'P 1'
#
loop_
_entity.id
_entity.type
_entity.pdbx_description
1 polymer ?
#
loop_
_entity_poly.entity_id
_entity_poly.type
_entity_poly.pdbx_seq_one_letter_code
_entity_poly.pdbx_strand_id
1 'polypeptide(L)'
;MKINEFIQKYRTVAKLGMGMTSSHTPHVICKDGFEMSVQAGQSLYSEPRDDVDHYEEAEVGFPSAEESLIARYADDEENLCGTVYGYVPCSIIDEVIEKHGGIDESKIST
;
A
#
# COMPACT_ATOMS: atom_id res chain seq x y z
N MET A 1 -4.40 -12.47 -5.37
CA MET A 1 -3.57 -11.33 -5.76
C MET A 1 -2.77 -10.90 -4.55
N LYS A 2 -1.45 -10.84 -4.69
CA LYS A 2 -0.51 -10.30 -3.72
C LYS A 2 -0.28 -8.81 -4.01
N ILE A 3 0.30 -8.08 -3.06
CA ILE A 3 0.39 -6.61 -3.13
C ILE A 3 1.22 -6.12 -4.31
N ASN A 4 2.33 -6.78 -4.62
CA ASN A 4 3.14 -6.43 -5.79
C ASN A 4 2.37 -6.58 -7.11
N GLU A 5 1.56 -7.63 -7.24
CA GLU A 5 0.69 -7.83 -8.42
C GLU A 5 -0.37 -6.72 -8.53
N PHE A 6 -0.92 -6.28 -7.38
CA PHE A 6 -1.88 -5.19 -7.32
C PHE A 6 -1.26 -3.85 -7.73
N ILE A 7 -0.09 -3.51 -7.17
CA ILE A 7 0.64 -2.28 -7.51
C ILE A 7 0.97 -2.28 -9.01
N GLN A 8 1.53 -3.36 -9.55
CA GLN A 8 1.82 -3.46 -10.98
C GLN A 8 0.58 -3.25 -11.86
N LYS A 9 -0.56 -3.81 -11.44
CA LYS A 9 -1.79 -3.79 -12.22
C LYS A 9 -2.50 -2.44 -12.19
N TYR A 10 -2.51 -1.75 -11.06
CA TYR A 10 -3.38 -0.60 -10.83
C TYR A 10 -2.67 0.73 -10.61
N ARG A 11 -1.35 0.72 -10.38
CA ARG A 11 -0.61 1.97 -10.20
C ARG A 11 -0.58 2.78 -11.49
N THR A 12 -0.84 4.06 -11.34
CA THR A 12 -0.60 5.07 -12.38
C THR A 12 0.69 5.82 -12.04
N VAL A 13 1.47 6.18 -13.07
CA VAL A 13 2.72 6.93 -12.92
C VAL A 13 2.68 8.15 -13.84
N ALA A 14 2.75 9.34 -13.26
CA ALA A 14 2.80 10.62 -13.96
C ALA A 14 4.24 11.16 -13.98
N LYS A 15 4.69 11.66 -15.13
CA LYS A 15 6.00 12.33 -15.26
C LYS A 15 5.86 13.80 -14.89
N LEU A 16 6.63 14.24 -13.89
CA LEU A 16 6.60 15.62 -13.38
C LEU A 16 7.67 16.52 -14.00
N GLY A 17 8.61 15.96 -14.78
CA GLY A 17 9.74 16.67 -15.37
C GLY A 17 11.04 16.43 -14.59
N MET A 18 12.19 16.73 -15.21
CA MET A 18 13.53 16.49 -14.62
C MET A 18 13.77 15.05 -14.13
N GLY A 19 13.14 14.05 -14.77
CA GLY A 19 13.26 12.65 -14.36
C GLY A 19 12.47 12.29 -13.09
N MET A 20 11.64 13.20 -12.58
CA MET A 20 10.78 12.93 -11.43
C MET A 20 9.45 12.32 -11.87
N THR A 21 8.95 11.42 -11.04
CA THR A 21 7.65 10.77 -11.20
C THR A 21 6.80 10.89 -9.95
N SER A 22 5.48 10.87 -10.15
CA SER A 22 4.49 10.73 -9.09
C SER A 22 3.66 9.50 -9.41
N SER A 23 3.61 8.58 -8.46
CA SER A 23 2.79 7.38 -8.54
C SER A 23 1.56 7.48 -7.66
N HIS A 24 0.49 6.81 -8.10
CA HIS A 24 -0.72 6.64 -7.32
C HIS A 24 -1.32 5.26 -7.58
N THR A 25 -1.55 4.53 -6.51
CA THR A 25 -2.23 3.24 -6.50
C THR A 25 -3.60 3.41 -5.82
N PRO A 26 -4.72 2.91 -6.39
CA PRO A 26 -6.01 2.96 -5.70
C PRO A 26 -5.99 2.17 -4.39
N HIS A 27 -6.96 2.43 -3.51
CA HIS A 27 -7.07 1.70 -2.25
C HIS A 27 -7.19 0.19 -2.48
N VAL A 28 -6.50 -0.57 -1.62
CA VAL A 28 -6.71 -2.00 -1.49
C VAL A 28 -7.96 -2.20 -0.66
N ILE A 29 -8.98 -2.82 -1.25
CA ILE A 29 -10.22 -3.19 -0.57
C ILE A 29 -10.25 -4.71 -0.48
N CYS A 30 -10.34 -5.24 0.73
CA CYS A 30 -10.40 -6.68 0.99
C CYS A 30 -11.86 -7.19 1.02
N LYS A 31 -12.03 -8.52 0.89
CA LYS A 31 -13.36 -9.15 0.78
C LYS A 31 -14.24 -8.98 2.01
N ASP A 32 -13.65 -8.82 3.18
CA ASP A 32 -14.39 -8.56 4.43
C ASP A 32 -14.75 -7.08 4.63
N GLY A 33 -14.31 -6.20 3.73
CA GLY A 33 -14.54 -4.76 3.80
C GLY A 33 -13.42 -3.96 4.46
N PHE A 34 -12.34 -4.59 4.93
CA PHE A 34 -11.13 -3.87 5.34
C PHE A 34 -10.52 -3.14 4.14
N GLU A 35 -10.09 -1.90 4.36
CA GLU A 35 -9.45 -1.09 3.32
C GLU A 35 -8.21 -0.40 3.87
N MET A 36 -7.21 -0.23 3.01
CA MET A 36 -6.00 0.53 3.30
C MET A 36 -5.42 1.12 2.01
N SER A 37 -4.73 2.25 2.13
CA SER A 37 -3.87 2.77 1.07
C SER A 37 -2.56 1.99 1.06
N VAL A 38 -2.08 1.56 -0.12
CA VAL A 38 -0.74 1.00 -0.27
C VAL A 38 -0.03 1.67 -1.44
N GLN A 39 1.03 2.42 -1.16
CA GLN A 39 1.70 3.29 -2.11
C GLN A 39 3.18 2.93 -2.25
N ALA A 40 3.70 3.00 -3.48
CA ALA A 40 5.12 2.79 -3.77
C ALA A 40 5.57 3.62 -4.97
N GLY A 41 6.80 4.15 -4.90
CA GLY A 41 7.37 5.00 -5.95
C GLY A 41 8.46 5.94 -5.45
N GLN A 42 8.94 6.81 -6.34
CA GLN A 42 10.15 7.62 -6.13
C GLN A 42 10.13 8.49 -4.85
N SER A 43 8.96 9.00 -4.49
CA SER A 43 8.79 9.94 -3.36
C SER A 43 8.07 9.34 -2.15
N LEU A 44 7.85 8.03 -2.12
CA LEU A 44 7.05 7.33 -1.10
C LEU A 44 7.94 6.48 -0.19
N TYR A 45 7.42 6.05 0.97
CA TYR A 45 8.12 5.14 1.87
C TYR A 45 8.13 3.68 1.36
N SER A 46 8.84 3.44 0.24
CA SER A 46 9.00 2.11 -0.37
C SER A 46 10.46 1.74 -0.58
N GLU A 47 10.73 0.44 -0.73
CA GLU A 47 12.04 -0.07 -1.16
C GLU A 47 11.83 -1.02 -2.35
N PRO A 48 12.37 -0.70 -3.54
CA PRO A 48 13.10 0.53 -3.91
C PRO A 48 12.23 1.81 -3.88
N ARG A 49 12.89 2.97 -3.78
CA ARG A 49 12.27 4.30 -3.99
C ARG A 49 12.35 4.73 -5.46
N ASP A 50 11.72 3.97 -6.33
CA ASP A 50 11.69 4.21 -7.78
C ASP A 50 10.43 3.58 -8.40
N ASP A 51 10.18 3.76 -9.70
CA ASP A 51 9.09 3.13 -10.44
C ASP A 51 9.52 1.75 -10.98
N VAL A 52 9.51 0.76 -10.10
CA VAL A 52 9.90 -0.62 -10.41
C VAL A 52 8.69 -1.55 -10.41
N ASP A 53 8.86 -2.73 -10.99
CA ASP A 53 7.81 -3.75 -11.01
C ASP A 53 7.70 -4.48 -9.67
N HIS A 54 8.76 -4.51 -8.85
CA HIS A 54 8.77 -5.22 -7.58
C HIS A 54 9.30 -4.37 -6.44
N TYR A 55 8.58 -4.39 -5.32
CA TYR A 55 8.93 -3.74 -4.07
C TYR A 55 9.07 -4.77 -2.96
N GLU A 56 10.13 -4.62 -2.18
CA GLU A 56 10.33 -5.34 -0.92
C GLU A 56 9.50 -4.72 0.19
N GLU A 57 9.36 -3.38 0.20
CA GLU A 57 8.63 -2.61 1.20
C GLU A 57 7.78 -1.53 0.53
N ALA A 58 6.63 -1.20 1.12
CA ALA A 58 5.72 -0.16 0.65
C ALA A 58 5.13 0.66 1.81
N GLU A 59 4.63 1.84 1.47
CA GLU A 59 3.92 2.70 2.41
C GLU A 59 2.48 2.20 2.56
N VAL A 60 2.03 1.97 3.79
CA VAL A 60 0.62 1.72 4.09
C VAL A 60 0.03 2.96 4.76
N GLY A 61 -1.22 3.30 4.48
CA GLY A 61 -1.85 4.48 5.08
C GLY A 61 -3.32 4.30 5.37
N PHE A 62 -3.76 4.93 6.45
CA PHE A 62 -5.17 5.11 6.81
C PHE A 62 -6.00 3.82 6.75
N PRO A 63 -5.59 2.74 7.44
CA PRO A 63 -6.39 1.51 7.46
C PRO A 63 -7.75 1.78 8.10
N SER A 64 -8.81 1.15 7.59
CA SER A 64 -10.18 1.38 8.09
C SER A 64 -10.47 0.82 9.47
N ALA A 65 -9.60 -0.07 9.96
CA ALA A 65 -9.59 -0.59 11.32
C ALA A 65 -8.15 -0.81 11.77
N GLU A 66 -7.93 -0.94 13.08
CA GLU A 66 -6.60 -1.23 13.62
C GLU A 66 -6.10 -2.60 13.11
N GLU A 67 -4.88 -2.62 12.58
CA GLU A 67 -4.24 -3.84 12.11
C GLU A 67 -2.94 -4.13 12.88
N SER A 68 -3.04 -5.08 13.81
CA SER A 68 -1.95 -5.53 14.68
C SER A 68 -0.67 -5.95 13.94
N LEU A 69 -0.77 -6.52 12.73
CA LEU A 69 0.40 -6.99 11.98
C LEU A 69 1.31 -5.84 11.53
N ILE A 70 0.74 -4.65 11.31
CA ILE A 70 1.46 -3.46 10.85
C ILE A 70 1.59 -2.36 11.92
N ALA A 71 0.90 -2.47 13.07
CA ALA A 71 0.89 -1.45 14.14
C ALA A 71 2.28 -0.89 14.50
N ARG A 72 3.31 -1.74 14.54
CA ARG A 72 4.70 -1.34 14.85
C ARG A 72 5.38 -0.43 13.82
N TYR A 73 4.77 -0.25 12.65
CA TYR A 73 5.27 0.61 11.58
C TYR A 73 4.59 1.98 11.56
N ALA A 74 3.61 2.20 12.45
CA ALA A 74 2.85 3.44 12.52
C ALA A 74 3.76 4.64 12.82
N ASP A 75 3.58 5.74 12.10
CA ASP A 75 4.22 7.04 12.40
C ASP A 75 3.55 7.72 13.62
N ASP A 76 2.29 7.36 13.91
CA ASP A 76 1.55 7.79 15.10
C ASP A 76 0.89 6.57 15.77
N GLU A 77 1.51 6.07 16.83
CA GLU A 77 1.04 4.90 17.59
C GLU A 77 -0.27 5.19 18.37
N GLU A 78 -0.64 6.45 18.59
CA GLU A 78 -1.87 6.83 19.28
C GLU A 78 -3.08 6.93 18.32
N ASN A 79 -2.84 6.87 17.00
CA ASN A 79 -3.86 7.01 15.97
C ASN A 79 -3.64 6.06 14.77
N LEU A 80 -3.74 4.76 15.02
CA LEU A 80 -3.44 3.71 14.03
C LEU A 80 -4.28 3.80 12.74
N CYS A 81 -5.53 4.26 12.80
CA CYS A 81 -6.35 4.41 11.58
C CYS A 81 -6.13 5.75 10.86
N GLY A 82 -5.45 6.71 11.49
CA GLY A 82 -5.26 8.07 10.99
C GLY A 82 -3.81 8.41 10.65
N THR A 83 -2.96 7.39 10.46
CA THR A 83 -1.52 7.55 10.26
C THR A 83 -1.02 6.78 9.04
N VAL A 84 0.23 7.09 8.69
CA VAL A 84 1.02 6.37 7.67
C VAL A 84 1.94 5.38 8.36
N TYR A 85 2.25 4.31 7.65
CA TYR A 85 3.11 3.23 8.06
C TYR A 85 4.22 3.11 7.01
N GLY A 86 5.41 3.60 7.35
CA GLY A 86 6.53 3.66 6.41
C GLY A 86 7.24 2.32 6.28
N TYR A 87 7.66 1.97 5.06
CA TYR A 87 8.50 0.80 4.77
C TYR A 87 7.96 -0.51 5.37
N VAL A 88 6.68 -0.79 5.16
CA VAL A 88 6.08 -2.06 5.58
C VAL A 88 6.50 -3.14 4.59
N PRO A 89 7.10 -4.27 5.03
CA PRO A 89 7.43 -5.38 4.15
C PRO A 89 6.20 -5.88 3.39
N CYS A 90 6.33 -6.01 2.07
CA CYS A 90 5.27 -6.49 1.19
C CYS A 90 4.75 -7.86 1.62
N SER A 91 5.60 -8.72 2.19
CA SER A 91 5.21 -10.00 2.77
C SER A 91 4.23 -9.86 3.95
N ILE A 92 4.39 -8.84 4.79
CA ILE A 92 3.47 -8.55 5.90
C ILE A 92 2.17 -7.95 5.37
N ILE A 93 2.24 -7.06 4.37
CA ILE A 93 1.04 -6.52 3.70
C ILE A 93 0.23 -7.67 3.09
N ASP A 94 0.91 -8.65 2.49
CA ASP A 94 0.28 -9.86 1.96
C ASP A 94 -0.38 -10.73 3.03
N GLU A 95 0.20 -10.82 4.23
CA GLU A 95 -0.42 -11.48 5.39
C GLU A 95 -1.67 -10.74 5.87
N VAL A 96 -1.66 -9.40 5.90
CA VAL A 96 -2.84 -8.58 6.20
C VAL A 96 -3.94 -8.83 5.17
N ILE A 97 -3.61 -8.76 3.88
CA ILE A 97 -4.55 -9.04 2.79
C ILE A 97 -5.16 -10.44 2.94
N GLU A 98 -4.35 -11.44 3.25
CA GLU A 98 -4.81 -12.82 3.44
C GLU A 98 -5.72 -12.96 4.67
N LYS A 99 -5.36 -12.34 5.80
CA LYS A 99 -6.18 -12.27 7.01
C LYS A 99 -7.58 -11.69 6.72
N HIS A 100 -7.66 -10.72 5.81
CA HIS A 100 -8.90 -10.06 5.39
C HIS A 100 -9.59 -10.71 4.17
N GLY A 101 -9.24 -11.97 3.86
CA GLY A 101 -9.92 -12.77 2.82
C GLY A 101 -9.47 -12.51 1.38
N GLY A 102 -8.42 -11.71 1.22
CA GLY A 102 -7.86 -11.30 -0.06
C GLY A 102 -8.51 -10.04 -0.63
N ILE A 103 -7.89 -9.51 -1.69
CA ILE A 103 -8.37 -8.33 -2.41
C ILE A 103 -9.71 -8.62 -3.12
N ASP A 104 -10.66 -7.70 -2.99
CA ASP A 104 -11.92 -7.65 -3.75
C ASP A 104 -11.77 -6.71 -4.96
N GLU A 105 -11.38 -7.29 -6.09
CA GLU A 105 -11.15 -6.53 -7.32
C GLU A 105 -12.41 -5.85 -7.87
N SER A 106 -13.61 -6.31 -7.48
CA SER A 106 -14.87 -5.72 -7.94
C SER A 106 -15.15 -4.33 -7.35
N LYS A 107 -14.43 -3.97 -6.28
CA LYS A 107 -14.58 -2.69 -5.57
C LYS A 107 -13.52 -1.66 -5.91
N ILE A 108 -12.53 -2.02 -6.73
CA ILE A 108 -11.47 -1.09 -7.12
C ILE A 108 -12.07 -0.07 -8.10
N SER A 109 -12.05 1.20 -7.71
CA SER A 109 -12.35 2.32 -8.61
C SER A 109 -11.05 2.82 -9.23
N THR A 110 -10.93 2.69 -10.55
CA THR A 110 -9.82 3.21 -11.37
C THR A 110 -10.22 4.46 -12.13
#